data_AF-A0AAD7I1T0-F1
#
_entry.id   AF-A0AAD7I1T0-F1
#
_cell.length_a   1.000
_cell.length_b   1.000
_cell.length_c   1.000
_cell.angle_alpha   90.00
_cell.angle_beta   90.00
_cell.angle_gamma   90.00
#
_symmetry.space_group_name_H-M   'P 1'
#
loop_
_entity.id
_entity.type
_entity.pdbx_description
1 polymer ?
#
loop_
_entity_poly.entity_id
_entity_poly.type
_entity_poly.pdbx_seq_one_letter_code
_entity_poly.pdbx_strand_id
1 'polypeptide(L)'
;HPRLHQRLVHTLKRFPQDLASRNVANNDLLAMTIEASLVKVSLIRAQALNAVYSYQSPKHPALHMKRALSAAYAKLAQDEREMEEEERKLDRELAEYQTLLDMVDGGVSSGFRQVVADCACVEKETEECRRDLRRLGWTGED
;
A
#
# COMPACT_ATOMS: atom_id res chain seq x y z
N HIS A 1 68.97 -26.58 26.54
CA HIS A 1 69.40 -25.19 26.90
C HIS A 1 68.29 -24.44 27.64
N PRO A 2 68.33 -24.32 28.97
CA PRO A 2 67.23 -23.76 29.78
C PRO A 2 67.00 -22.25 29.59
N ARG A 3 68.06 -21.47 29.32
CA ARG A 3 67.96 -20.01 29.07
C ARG A 3 67.20 -19.66 27.78
N LEU A 4 67.35 -20.49 26.75
CA LEU A 4 66.62 -20.35 25.49
C LEU A 4 65.11 -20.57 25.72
N HIS A 5 64.77 -21.61 26.49
CA HIS A 5 63.39 -21.96 26.80
C HIS A 5 62.69 -20.87 27.62
N GLN A 6 63.36 -20.33 28.65
CA GLN A 6 62.82 -19.20 29.44
C GLN A 6 62.59 -17.95 28.58
N ARG A 7 63.53 -17.63 27.69
CA ARG A 7 63.40 -16.48 26.77
C ARG A 7 62.25 -16.68 25.79
N LEU A 8 62.07 -17.90 25.28
CA LEU A 8 61.00 -18.24 24.35
C LEU A 8 59.61 -18.19 25.02
N VAL A 9 59.50 -18.69 26.25
CA VAL A 9 58.27 -18.56 27.06
C VAL A 9 57.96 -17.09 27.37
N HIS A 10 58.97 -16.28 27.68
CA HIS A 10 58.78 -14.85 27.91
C HIS A 10 58.31 -14.13 26.64
N THR A 11 58.92 -14.40 25.48
CA THR A 11 58.47 -13.81 24.21
C THR A 11 57.08 -14.27 23.81
N LEU A 12 56.74 -15.55 24.01
CA LEU A 12 55.41 -16.08 23.72
C LEU A 12 54.33 -15.50 24.65
N LYS A 13 54.68 -15.10 25.87
CA LYS A 13 53.75 -14.42 26.79
C LYS A 13 53.57 -12.93 26.45
N ARG A 14 54.62 -12.26 26.00
CA ARG A 14 54.63 -10.82 25.71
C ARG A 14 54.00 -10.49 24.35
N PHE A 15 54.30 -11.27 23.32
CA PHE A 15 53.79 -11.06 21.96
C PHE A 15 52.26 -10.94 21.87
N PRO A 16 51.43 -11.80 22.51
CA PRO A 16 49.98 -11.65 22.47
C PRO A 16 49.49 -10.39 23.22
N GLN A 17 50.21 -9.91 24.24
CA GLN A 17 49.85 -8.67 24.95
C GLN A 17 50.11 -7.43 24.08
N ASP A 18 51.24 -7.42 23.36
CA ASP A 18 51.58 -6.36 22.42
C ASP A 18 50.63 -6.35 21.21
N LEU A 19 50.19 -7.52 20.75
CA LEU A 19 49.14 -7.63 19.72
C LEU A 19 47.78 -7.17 20.23
N ALA A 20 47.40 -7.54 21.46
CA ALA A 20 46.14 -7.12 22.05
C ALA A 20 46.06 -5.60 22.20
N SER A 21 47.11 -4.96 22.72
CA SER A 21 47.16 -3.49 22.87
C SER A 21 47.10 -2.78 21.51
N ARG A 22 47.80 -3.31 20.49
CA ARG A 22 47.73 -2.79 19.12
C ARG A 22 46.34 -2.94 18.52
N ASN A 23 45.68 -4.08 18.74
CA ASN A 23 44.33 -4.32 18.24
C ASN A 23 43.32 -3.38 18.91
N VAL A 24 43.45 -3.12 20.21
CA VAL A 24 42.62 -2.14 20.93
C VAL A 24 42.80 -0.75 20.33
N ALA A 25 44.05 -0.29 20.18
CA ALA A 25 44.32 1.03 19.61
C ALA A 25 43.80 1.17 18.17
N ASN A 26 43.93 0.11 17.35
CA ASN A 26 43.36 0.09 15.99
C ASN A 26 41.84 0.14 16.00
N ASN A 27 41.20 -0.62 16.89
CA ASN A 27 39.74 -0.62 17.03
C ASN A 27 39.22 0.73 17.50
N ASP A 28 39.91 1.37 18.45
CA ASP A 28 39.57 2.72 18.93
C ASP A 28 39.70 3.74 17.80
N LEU A 29 40.78 3.67 17.00
CA LEU A 29 40.96 4.53 15.84
C LEU A 29 39.86 4.33 14.80
N LEU A 30 39.48 3.08 14.53
CA LEU A 30 38.38 2.76 13.61
C LEU A 30 37.04 3.28 14.14
N ALA A 31 36.75 3.08 15.43
CA ALA A 31 35.54 3.58 16.07
C ALA A 31 35.49 5.11 15.99
N MET A 32 36.57 5.81 16.35
CA MET A 32 36.65 7.26 16.22
C MET A 32 36.47 7.74 14.78
N THR A 33 37.00 7.00 13.81
CA THR A 33 36.85 7.33 12.38
C THR A 33 35.40 7.18 11.93
N ILE A 34 34.72 6.11 12.37
CA ILE A 34 33.30 5.89 12.09
C ILE A 34 32.47 7.01 12.72
N GLU A 35 32.67 7.30 14.01
CA GLU A 35 31.94 8.38 14.69
C GLU A 35 32.18 9.75 14.03
N ALA A 36 33.43 10.07 13.69
CA ALA A 36 33.75 11.31 12.97
C ALA A 36 33.06 11.38 11.61
N SER A 37 33.00 10.24 10.88
CA SER A 37 32.30 10.16 9.61
C SER A 37 30.78 10.36 9.76
N LEU A 38 30.18 9.79 10.81
CA LEU A 38 28.76 9.94 11.12
C LEU A 38 28.43 11.39 11.50
N VAL A 39 29.27 12.04 12.31
CA VAL A 39 29.14 13.47 12.62
C VAL A 39 29.27 14.32 11.36
N LYS A 40 30.18 13.99 10.44
CA LYS A 40 30.32 14.70 9.17
C LYS A 40 29.08 14.55 8.30
N VAL A 41 28.52 13.34 8.19
CA VAL A 41 27.30 13.08 7.42
C VAL A 41 26.10 13.80 8.03
N SER A 42 25.96 13.78 9.36
CA SER A 42 24.86 14.48 10.04
C SER A 42 24.94 16.00 9.84
N LEU A 43 26.15 16.56 9.86
CA LEU A 43 26.38 17.97 9.54
C LEU A 43 26.01 18.31 8.10
N ILE A 44 26.46 17.52 7.12
CA ILE A 44 26.12 17.72 5.70
C ILE A 44 24.61 17.65 5.51
N ARG A 45 23.94 16.68 6.14
CA ARG A 45 22.47 16.57 6.12
C ARG A 45 21.82 17.82 6.69
N ALA A 46 22.27 18.30 7.85
CA ALA A 46 21.72 19.52 8.46
C ALA A 46 21.91 20.75 7.56
N GLN A 47 23.08 20.89 6.93
CA GLN A 47 23.36 21.97 5.97
C GLN A 47 22.48 21.87 4.73
N ALA A 48 22.31 20.68 4.16
CA ALA A 48 21.44 20.46 3.01
C ALA A 48 19.97 20.76 3.33
N LEU A 49 19.48 20.30 4.49
CA LEU A 49 18.14 20.63 4.96
C LEU A 49 17.99 22.14 5.15
N ASN A 50 18.96 22.80 5.78
CA ASN A 50 18.92 24.24 5.93
C ASN A 50 18.92 24.95 4.57
N ALA A 51 19.75 24.52 3.63
CA ALA A 51 19.79 25.09 2.28
C ALA A 51 18.46 24.96 1.54
N VAL A 52 17.74 23.84 1.72
CA VAL A 52 16.43 23.60 1.07
C VAL A 52 15.30 24.34 1.79
N TYR A 53 15.20 24.20 3.12
CA TYR A 53 14.07 24.74 3.89
C TYR A 53 14.20 26.24 4.19
N SER A 54 15.42 26.75 4.33
CA SER A 54 15.73 28.18 4.53
C SER A 54 16.05 28.88 3.21
N TYR A 55 15.87 28.23 2.06
CA TYR A 55 15.93 28.91 0.77
C TYR A 55 14.89 30.02 0.72
N GLN A 56 15.37 31.25 0.60
CA GLN A 56 14.56 32.44 0.35
C GLN A 56 14.75 32.84 -1.11
N SER A 57 13.64 32.95 -1.85
CA SER A 57 13.70 33.47 -3.22
C SER A 57 14.18 34.92 -3.18
N PRO A 58 15.22 35.31 -3.95
CA PRO A 58 15.75 36.67 -3.93
C PRO A 58 14.73 37.71 -4.39
N LYS A 59 13.70 37.30 -5.13
CA LYS A 59 12.59 38.17 -5.59
C LYS A 59 11.48 38.32 -4.55
N HIS A 60 11.31 37.32 -3.68
CA HIS A 60 10.24 37.28 -2.68
C HIS A 60 10.75 36.64 -1.38
N PRO A 61 11.40 37.42 -0.50
CA PRO A 61 11.97 36.89 0.73
C PRO A 61 10.90 36.32 1.66
N ALA A 62 9.63 36.69 1.53
CA ALA A 62 8.52 36.12 2.31
C ALA A 62 8.06 34.72 1.85
N LEU A 63 8.49 34.24 0.68
CA LEU A 63 8.18 32.92 0.14
C LEU A 63 9.33 31.97 0.47
N HIS A 64 9.16 31.20 1.54
CA HIS A 64 10.11 30.18 1.99
C HIS A 64 9.60 28.79 1.57
N MET A 65 10.50 27.87 1.25
CA MET A 65 10.14 26.50 0.88
C MET A 65 9.29 25.80 1.95
N LYS A 66 9.57 26.05 3.24
CA LYS A 66 8.76 25.56 4.36
C LYS A 66 7.30 25.99 4.27
N ARG A 67 7.03 27.24 3.85
CA ARG A 67 5.68 27.78 3.69
C ARG A 67 4.97 27.20 2.47
N ALA A 68 5.71 26.98 1.37
CA ALA A 68 5.19 26.30 0.19
C ALA A 68 4.78 24.87 0.51
N LEU A 69 5.61 24.13 1.23
CA LEU A 69 5.31 22.77 1.68
C LEU A 69 4.13 22.71 2.64
N SER A 70 4.03 23.63 3.60
CA SER A 70 2.86 23.67 4.50
C SER A 70 1.56 24.00 3.76
N ALA A 71 1.61 24.88 2.75
CA ALA A 71 0.45 25.20 1.92
C ALA A 71 0.03 24.02 1.04
N ALA A 72 1.00 23.33 0.43
CA ALA A 72 0.74 22.12 -0.34
C ALA A 72 0.15 21.00 0.53
N TYR A 73 0.69 20.80 1.74
CA TYR A 73 0.16 19.83 2.70
C TYR A 73 -1.27 20.19 3.13
N ALA A 74 -1.54 21.45 3.45
CA ALA A 74 -2.87 21.91 3.81
C ALA A 74 -3.88 21.67 2.66
N LYS A 75 -3.47 21.90 1.41
CA LYS A 75 -4.29 21.61 0.24
C LYS A 75 -4.57 20.11 0.12
N LEU A 76 -3.53 19.27 0.20
CA LEU A 76 -3.70 17.81 0.12
C LEU A 76 -4.62 17.27 1.23
N ALA A 77 -4.50 17.79 2.45
CA ALA A 77 -5.37 17.40 3.56
C ALA A 77 -6.82 17.88 3.37
N GLN A 78 -7.04 18.97 2.62
CA GLN A 78 -8.38 19.40 2.23
C GLN A 78 -8.93 18.47 1.14
N ASP A 79 -8.14 18.23 0.09
CA ASP A 79 -8.51 17.34 -1.02
C ASP A 79 -8.85 15.92 -0.50
N GLU A 80 -8.10 15.42 0.49
CA GLU A 80 -8.37 14.13 1.16
C GLU A 80 -9.74 14.09 1.83
N ARG A 81 -10.11 15.13 2.59
CA ARG A 81 -11.44 15.22 3.22
C ARG A 81 -12.56 15.33 2.21
N GLU A 82 -12.35 16.08 1.12
CA GLU A 82 -13.32 16.20 0.04
C GLU A 82 -13.57 14.83 -0.61
N MET A 83 -12.50 14.06 -0.86
CA MET A 83 -12.64 12.69 -1.40
C MET A 83 -13.32 11.73 -0.42
N GLU A 84 -13.04 11.78 0.88
CA GLU A 84 -13.74 10.98 1.89
C GLU A 84 -15.25 11.30 1.94
N GLU A 85 -15.61 12.57 1.80
CA GLU A 85 -17.01 12.98 1.74
C GLU A 85 -17.72 12.51 0.47
N GLU A 86 -17.03 12.52 -0.67
CA GLU A 86 -17.51 12.00 -1.95
C GLU A 86 -17.69 10.48 -1.90
N GLU A 87 -16.70 9.74 -1.40
CA GLU A 87 -16.77 8.28 -1.22
C GLU A 87 -17.98 7.91 -0.37
N ARG A 88 -18.19 8.60 0.76
CA ARG A 88 -19.35 8.35 1.63
C ARG A 88 -20.68 8.68 0.96
N LYS A 89 -20.74 9.64 0.04
CA LYS A 89 -21.96 9.92 -0.75
C LYS A 89 -22.21 8.78 -1.73
N LEU A 90 -21.19 8.37 -2.47
CA LEU A 90 -21.27 7.28 -3.43
C LEU A 90 -21.66 5.96 -2.75
N ASP A 91 -21.11 5.65 -1.59
CA ASP A 91 -21.49 4.45 -0.82
C ASP A 91 -22.98 4.43 -0.45
N ARG A 92 -23.56 5.60 -0.14
CA ARG A 92 -25.00 5.70 0.14
C ARG A 92 -25.82 5.48 -1.12
N GLU A 93 -25.44 6.13 -2.21
CA GLU A 93 -26.12 5.95 -3.50
C GLU A 93 -26.04 4.48 -3.95
N LEU A 94 -24.88 3.85 -3.82
CA LEU A 94 -24.70 2.43 -4.10
C LEU A 94 -25.55 1.55 -3.19
N ALA A 95 -25.64 1.85 -1.89
CA ALA A 95 -26.51 1.12 -0.98
C ALA A 95 -28.00 1.28 -1.37
N GLU A 96 -28.43 2.47 -1.77
CA GLU A 96 -29.79 2.74 -2.26
C GLU A 96 -30.08 1.93 -3.53
N TYR A 97 -29.15 1.93 -4.50
CA TYR A 97 -29.26 1.10 -5.70
C TYR A 97 -29.25 -0.39 -5.39
N GLN A 98 -28.42 -0.83 -4.44
CA GLN A 98 -28.40 -2.21 -3.98
C GLN A 98 -29.76 -2.60 -3.37
N THR A 99 -30.37 -1.75 -2.54
CA THR A 99 -31.72 -2.01 -2.02
C THR A 99 -32.79 -2.02 -3.11
N LEU A 100 -32.69 -1.17 -4.14
CA LEU A 100 -33.60 -1.21 -5.29
C LEU A 100 -33.47 -2.51 -6.06
N LEU A 101 -32.24 -2.96 -6.32
CA LEU A 101 -31.97 -4.24 -6.95
C LEU A 101 -32.46 -5.39 -6.08
N ASP A 102 -32.20 -5.37 -4.78
CA ASP A 102 -32.70 -6.37 -3.83
C ASP A 102 -34.23 -6.34 -3.70
N MET A 103 -34.92 -5.23 -3.94
CA MET A 103 -36.39 -5.22 -4.01
C MET A 103 -36.91 -5.83 -5.32
N VAL A 104 -36.15 -5.70 -6.41
CA VAL A 104 -36.51 -6.26 -7.72
C VAL A 104 -36.16 -7.76 -7.81
N ASP A 105 -35.03 -8.17 -7.24
CA ASP A 105 -34.50 -9.53 -7.26
C ASP A 105 -34.80 -10.33 -5.97
N GLY A 106 -34.93 -9.65 -4.83
CA GLY A 106 -35.08 -10.24 -3.49
C GLY A 106 -36.53 -10.38 -3.05
N GLY A 107 -37.26 -11.17 -3.80
CA GLY A 107 -38.34 -11.98 -3.26
C GLY A 107 -38.15 -13.39 -3.77
N VAL A 108 -38.37 -14.41 -2.92
CA VAL A 108 -38.44 -15.82 -3.36
C VAL A 108 -39.44 -16.02 -4.52
N SER A 109 -40.31 -15.04 -4.78
CA SER A 109 -41.00 -14.78 -6.05
C SER A 109 -40.64 -13.40 -6.65
N SER A 110 -39.49 -13.26 -7.33
CA SER A 110 -39.29 -12.08 -8.18
C SER A 110 -40.28 -12.16 -9.35
N GLY A 111 -40.99 -11.06 -9.63
CA GLY A 111 -42.00 -11.02 -10.70
C GLY A 111 -41.41 -11.45 -12.05
N PHE A 112 -40.12 -11.17 -12.28
CA PHE A 112 -39.41 -11.62 -13.47
C PHE A 112 -39.28 -13.15 -13.52
N ARG A 113 -38.91 -13.80 -12.41
CA ARG A 113 -38.81 -15.27 -12.35
C ARG A 113 -40.18 -15.94 -12.52
N GLN A 114 -41.24 -15.33 -11.97
CA GLN A 114 -42.61 -15.81 -12.18
C GLN A 114 -43.03 -15.67 -13.64
N VAL A 115 -42.77 -14.53 -14.28
CA VAL A 115 -43.06 -14.32 -15.71
C VAL A 115 -42.30 -15.32 -16.58
N VAL A 116 -41.03 -15.61 -16.27
CA VAL A 116 -40.25 -16.63 -17.00
C VAL A 116 -40.83 -18.04 -16.78
N ALA A 117 -41.24 -18.38 -15.55
CA ALA A 117 -41.86 -19.67 -15.25
C ALA A 117 -43.22 -19.84 -15.95
N ASP A 118 -44.05 -18.79 -15.95
CA ASP A 118 -45.35 -18.78 -16.62
C ASP A 118 -45.19 -18.90 -18.14
N CYS A 119 -44.23 -18.19 -18.74
CA CYS A 119 -43.90 -18.35 -20.17
C CYS A 119 -43.48 -19.79 -20.50
N ALA A 120 -42.60 -20.39 -19.70
CA ALA A 120 -42.17 -21.77 -19.92
C ALA A 120 -43.32 -22.78 -19.79
N CYS A 121 -44.28 -22.52 -18.89
CA CYS A 121 -45.48 -23.35 -18.75
C CYS A 121 -46.39 -23.24 -19.98
N VAL A 122 -46.65 -22.02 -20.46
CA VAL A 122 -47.46 -21.77 -21.65
C VAL A 122 -46.84 -22.38 -22.90
N GLU A 123 -45.51 -22.29 -23.07
CA GLU A 123 -44.82 -22.94 -24.20
C GLU A 123 -44.99 -24.46 -24.16
N LYS A 124 -44.90 -25.07 -22.98
CA LYS A 124 -45.10 -26.51 -22.82
C LYS A 124 -46.54 -26.92 -23.12
N GLU A 125 -47.52 -26.21 -22.60
CA GLU A 125 -48.95 -26.48 -22.85
C GLU A 125 -49.32 -26.26 -24.32
N THR A 126 -48.78 -25.23 -24.96
CA THR A 126 -49.00 -24.99 -26.39
C THR A 126 -48.33 -26.07 -27.25
N GLU A 127 -47.16 -26.57 -26.88
CA GLU A 127 -46.55 -27.73 -27.54
C GLU A 127 -47.36 -29.02 -27.36
N GLU A 128 -47.86 -29.29 -26.15
CA GLU A 128 -48.69 -30.45 -25.86
C GLU A 128 -50.00 -30.37 -26.65
N CYS A 129 -50.66 -29.22 -26.67
CA CYS A 129 -51.83 -28.95 -27.49
C CYS A 129 -51.53 -29.14 -28.99
N ARG A 130 -50.40 -28.64 -29.50
CA ARG A 130 -49.96 -28.88 -30.89
C ARG A 130 -49.70 -30.36 -31.18
N ARG A 131 -49.18 -31.14 -30.23
CA ARG A 131 -48.98 -32.59 -30.39
C ARG A 131 -50.32 -33.32 -30.41
N ASP A 132 -51.27 -32.94 -29.56
CA ASP A 132 -52.59 -33.56 -29.52
C ASP A 132 -53.44 -33.20 -30.72
N LEU A 133 -53.37 -31.95 -31.19
CA LEU A 133 -53.98 -31.56 -32.45
C LEU A 133 -53.40 -32.36 -33.63
N ARG A 134 -52.08 -32.56 -33.69
CA ARG A 134 -51.46 -33.46 -34.70
C ARG A 134 -51.95 -34.90 -34.59
N ARG A 135 -52.15 -35.43 -33.38
CA ARG A 135 -52.73 -36.78 -33.16
C ARG A 135 -54.18 -36.88 -33.60
N LEU A 136 -54.93 -35.78 -33.52
CA LEU A 136 -56.30 -35.66 -34.01
C LEU A 136 -56.38 -35.39 -35.52
N GLY A 137 -55.23 -35.42 -36.24
CA GLY A 137 -55.17 -35.24 -37.68
C GLY A 137 -55.12 -33.77 -38.14
N TRP A 138 -54.95 -32.83 -37.20
CA TRP A 138 -54.75 -31.43 -37.53
C TRP A 138 -53.29 -31.19 -37.94
N THR A 139 -53.05 -31.11 -39.24
CA THR A 139 -51.82 -30.59 -39.84
C THR A 139 -52.02 -29.09 -40.00
N GLY A 140 -51.73 -28.32 -38.95
CA GLY A 140 -51.92 -26.87 -38.95
C GLY A 140 -51.28 -26.24 -40.19
N GLU A 141 -52.13 -25.78 -41.11
CA GLU A 141 -51.72 -24.86 -42.18
C GLU A 141 -51.82 -23.45 -41.61
N ASP A 142 -50.72 -23.05 -40.97
CA ASP A 142 -49.97 -21.79 -41.13
C ASP A 142 -48.87 -21.70 -40.06
#